data_AF-W1XI34-F1
#
_entry.id   AF-W1XI34-F1
#
_cell.length_a   1.000
_cell.length_b   1.000
_cell.length_c   1.000
_cell.angle_alpha   90.00
_cell.angle_beta   90.00
_cell.angle_gamma   90.00
#
_symmetry.space_group_name_H-M   'P 1'
#
loop_
_entity.id
_entity.type
_entity.pdbx_description
1 polymer ?
#
loop_
_entity_poly.entity_id
_entity_poly.type
_entity_poly.pdbx_seq_one_letter_code
_entity_poly.pdbx_strand_id
1 'polypeptide(L)' 'LIIGEVYGSPFAAGLGAYEFKNTAPDMKLLQYVSAVGAMAHAPFLSSVSPEFMGLNSWTELPNIKDLYAIFEGPAYTKWR' A
#
# COMPACT_ATOMS: atom_id res chain seq x y z
N LEU A 1 -16.67 -12.37 19.62
CA LEU A 1 -17.13 -12.79 18.27
C LEU A 1 -15.89 -12.99 17.37
N ILE A 2 -14.87 -13.68 17.89
CA ILE A 2 -14.44 -15.04 17.47
C ILE A 2 -14.53 -15.29 15.97
N ILE A 3 -13.36 -15.21 15.33
CA ILE A 3 -13.00 -15.78 14.03
C ILE A 3 -13.48 -17.25 13.97
N GLY A 4 -14.66 -17.43 13.37
CA GLY A 4 -15.20 -18.75 13.07
C GLY A 4 -14.50 -19.29 11.84
N GLU A 5 -13.70 -20.33 12.01
CA GLU A 5 -13.88 -21.63 11.34
C GLU A 5 -12.69 -22.53 11.67
N VAL A 6 -12.96 -23.60 12.42
CA VAL A 6 -11.99 -24.62 12.86
C VAL A 6 -11.56 -25.54 11.68
N TYR A 7 -12.01 -25.27 10.45
CA TYR A 7 -11.68 -26.04 9.23
C TYR A 7 -11.35 -25.18 8.00
N GLY A 8 -11.17 -23.86 8.15
CA GLY A 8 -10.69 -22.99 7.07
C GLY A 8 -9.20 -22.75 7.23
N SER A 9 -8.41 -22.99 6.18
CA SER A 9 -7.00 -22.54 6.18
C SER A 9 -6.99 -21.06 6.55
N PRO A 10 -6.21 -20.63 7.56
CA PRO A 10 -6.10 -19.20 7.85
C PRO A 10 -5.74 -18.49 6.55
N PHE A 11 -6.40 -17.37 6.26
CA PHE A 11 -6.04 -16.52 5.12
C PHE A 11 -4.57 -16.11 5.32
N ALA A 12 -3.66 -16.82 4.67
CA ALA A 12 -2.23 -16.75 4.97
C ALA A 12 -1.63 -15.40 4.56
N ALA A 13 -2.19 -14.78 3.52
CA ALA A 13 -1.90 -13.43 3.08
C ALA A 13 -3.03 -12.94 2.17
N GLY A 14 -3.42 -11.68 2.31
CA GLY A 14 -4.28 -11.01 1.33
C GLY A 14 -3.43 -10.44 0.22
N LEU A 15 -3.71 -10.82 -1.03
CA LEU A 15 -3.09 -10.21 -2.20
C LEU A 15 -4.05 -9.17 -2.79
N GLY A 16 -3.71 -7.89 -2.64
CA GLY A 16 -4.37 -6.81 -3.35
C GLY A 16 -3.74 -6.64 -4.72
N ALA A 17 -4.41 -7.07 -5.78
CA ALA A 17 -4.03 -6.70 -7.16
C ALA A 17 -4.49 -5.26 -7.47
N TYR A 18 -4.18 -4.32 -6.59
CA TYR A 18 -4.46 -2.90 -6.76
C TYR A 18 -3.16 -2.14 -6.86
N GLU A 19 -3.13 -1.17 -7.78
CA GLU A 19 -2.06 -0.20 -7.90
C GLU A 19 -2.42 1.05 -7.12
N PHE A 20 -1.73 1.26 -5.99
CA PHE A 20 -1.95 2.43 -5.16
C PHE A 20 -1.31 3.68 -5.76
N LYS A 21 -2.07 4.79 -5.77
CA LYS A 21 -1.62 6.13 -6.15
C LYS A 21 -1.53 7.02 -4.91
N ASN A 22 -0.84 8.15 -5.00
CA ASN A 22 -0.79 9.14 -3.90
C ASN A 22 -2.09 9.97 -3.86
N THR A 23 -3.23 9.29 -3.76
CA THR A 23 -4.55 9.90 -3.69
C THR A 23 -5.15 9.68 -2.30
N ALA A 24 -5.97 10.63 -1.83
CA ALA A 24 -6.63 10.54 -0.53
C ALA A 24 -7.50 9.27 -0.32
N PRO A 25 -8.26 8.75 -1.32
CA PRO A 25 -9.02 7.51 -1.14
C PRO A 25 -8.11 6.28 -1.02
N ASP A 26 -7.04 6.20 -1.81
CA ASP A 26 -6.10 5.08 -1.81
C ASP A 26 -5.36 4.96 -0.48
N MET A 27 -4.94 6.09 0.09
CA MET A 27 -4.33 6.11 1.43
C MET A 27 -5.26 5.59 2.52
N LYS A 28 -6.56 5.92 2.45
CA LYS A 28 -7.55 5.39 3.40
C LYS A 28 -7.74 3.90 3.22
N LEU A 29 -7.80 3.41 1.98
CA LEU A 29 -7.92 1.99 1.70
C LEU A 29 -6.74 1.22 2.30
N LEU A 30 -5.51 1.72 2.09
CA LEU A 30 -4.29 1.12 2.62
C LEU A 30 -4.29 1.09 4.17
N GLN A 31 -4.84 2.13 4.80
CA GLN A 31 -4.99 2.21 6.25
C GLN A 31 -6.03 1.23 6.82
N TYR A 32 -7.13 0.99 6.09
CA TYR A 32 -8.12 -0.02 6.50
C TYR A 32 -7.59 -1.44 6.31
N VAL A 33 -6.92 -1.69 5.18
CA VAL A 33 -6.39 -3.02 4.88
C VAL A 33 -5.22 -3.37 5.81
N SER A 34 -4.39 -2.41 6.20
CA SER A 34 -3.35 -2.64 7.20
C SER A 34 -3.93 -2.96 8.58
N ALA A 35 -5.02 -2.30 8.98
CA ALA A 35 -5.72 -2.61 10.23
C ALA A 35 -6.34 -4.03 10.20
N VAL A 36 -6.95 -4.43 9.08
CA VAL A 36 -7.49 -5.79 8.89
C VAL A 36 -6.38 -6.83 8.88
N GLY A 37 -5.26 -6.57 8.19
CA GLY A 37 -4.09 -7.45 8.17
C GLY A 37 -3.45 -7.61 9.55
N ALA A 38 -3.34 -6.53 10.32
CA ALA A 38 -2.85 -6.56 11.69
C ALA A 38 -3.76 -7.39 12.61
N MET A 39 -5.09 -7.23 12.48
CA MET A 39 -6.07 -8.03 13.23
C MET A 39 -6.07 -9.51 12.83
N ALA A 40 -5.88 -9.80 11.54
CA ALA A 40 -5.86 -11.16 11.00
C ALA A 40 -4.49 -11.84 11.12
N HIS A 41 -3.46 -11.13 11.62
CA HIS A 41 -2.05 -11.56 11.56
C HIS A 41 -1.60 -12.02 10.17
N ALA A 42 -2.23 -11.49 9.12
CA ALA A 42 -1.97 -11.82 7.73
C ALA A 42 -1.39 -10.57 7.06
N PRO A 43 -0.12 -10.57 6.64
CA PRO A 43 0.45 -9.44 5.91
C PRO A 43 -0.30 -9.27 4.59
N PHE A 44 -0.63 -8.02 4.25
CA PHE A 44 -1.23 -7.67 2.98
C PHE A 44 -0.16 -7.14 2.02
N LEU A 45 -0.10 -7.70 0.82
CA LEU A 45 0.80 -7.27 -0.24
C LEU A 45 0.00 -6.63 -1.36
N SER A 46 0.45 -5.49 -1.85
CA SER A 46 -0.15 -4.79 -2.99
C SER A 46 0.91 -4.04 -3.79
N SER A 47 0.59 -3.70 -5.03
CA SER A 47 1.48 -2.92 -5.89
C SER A 47 1.28 -1.42 -5.67
N VAL A 48 2.34 -0.65 -5.88
CA VAL A 48 2.30 0.81 -5.96
C VAL A 48 2.38 1.17 -7.45
N SER A 49 1.73 2.25 -7.87
CA SER A 49 1.82 2.76 -9.24
C SER A 49 3.03 3.71 -9.41
N PRO A 50 3.58 3.89 -10.62
CA PRO A 50 4.65 4.87 -10.86
C PRO A 50 4.16 6.31 -10.63
N GLU A 51 2.86 6.56 -10.80
CA GLU A 51 2.22 7.84 -10.46
C GLU A 51 2.35 8.20 -8.98
N PHE A 52 2.52 7.20 -8.10
CA PHE A 52 2.76 7.44 -6.68
C PHE A 52 4.01 8.27 -6.46
N MET A 53 5.04 8.11 -7.29
CA MET A 53 6.32 8.83 -7.19
C MET A 53 6.34 10.10 -8.05
N GLY A 54 5.21 10.43 -8.70
CA GLY A 54 5.11 11.53 -9.67
C GLY A 54 5.70 11.21 -11.05
N LEU A 55 5.87 9.92 -11.38
CA LEU A 55 6.41 9.45 -12.66
C LEU A 55 5.28 8.90 -13.55
N ASN A 56 5.46 8.99 -14.87
CA ASN A 56 4.51 8.36 -15.81
C ASN A 56 4.87 6.90 -16.13
N SER A 57 6.12 6.51 -15.87
CA SER A 57 6.62 5.16 -16.16
C SER A 57 7.76 4.78 -15.21
N TRP A 58 7.85 3.49 -14.87
CA TRP A 58 8.95 2.90 -14.09
C TRP A 58 10.33 3.09 -14.75
N THR A 59 10.36 3.37 -16.05
CA THR A 59 11.58 3.65 -16.81
C THR A 59 12.23 4.98 -16.44
N GLU A 60 11.50 5.89 -15.80
CA GLU A 60 12.00 7.22 -15.39
C GLU A 60 12.62 7.22 -13.99
N LEU A 61 12.53 6.08 -13.28
CA LEU A 61 13.08 5.91 -11.93
C LEU A 61 14.61 6.16 -11.83
N PRO A 62 15.45 5.83 -12.82
CA PRO A 62 16.88 6.17 -12.81
C PRO A 62 17.16 7.67 -12.90
N ASN A 63 16.21 8.47 -13.37
CA ASN A 63 16.37 9.92 -13.50
C ASN A 63 16.14 10.66 -12.18
N ILE A 64 15.59 10.00 -11.16
CA ILE A 64 15.41 10.60 -9.84
C ILE A 64 16.73 10.54 -9.07
N LYS A 65 17.28 11.72 -8.76
CA LYS A 65 18.52 11.84 -7.96
C LYS A 65 18.34 11.46 -6.49
N ASP A 66 17.18 11.74 -5.91
CA ASP A 66 16.88 11.40 -4.53
C ASP A 66 15.39 11.15 -4.32
N LEU A 67 15.05 9.89 -4.05
CA LEU A 67 13.69 9.45 -3.75
C LEU A 67 13.23 9.98 -2.38
N TYR A 68 14.15 10.14 -1.43
CA TYR A 68 13.84 10.55 -0.07
C TYR A 68 13.33 11.99 -0.01
N ALA A 69 13.98 12.88 -0.77
CA ALA A 69 13.57 14.28 -0.90
C ALA A 69 12.16 14.44 -1.50
N ILE A 70 11.75 13.54 -2.42
CA ILE A 70 10.41 13.56 -3.00
C ILE A 70 9.36 13.23 -1.93
N PHE A 71 9.62 12.21 -1.12
CA PHE A 71 8.73 11.80 -0.01
C PHE A 71 8.70 12.81 1.15
N GLU A 72 9.62 13.78 1.20
CA GLU A 72 9.56 14.90 2.13
C GLU A 72 8.61 16.01 1.70
N GLY A 73 8.19 16.03 0.43
CA GLY A 73 7.27 17.03 -0.11
C GLY A 73 5.89 17.01 0.55
N PRO A 74 5.15 18.14 0.54
CA PRO A 74 3.85 18.26 1.20
C PRO A 74 2.79 17.31 0.61
N ALA A 75 2.97 16.86 -0.62
CA ALA A 75 2.11 15.88 -1.27
C ALA A 75 2.10 14.50 -0.57
N TYR A 76 3.15 14.15 0.17
CA TYR A 76 3.29 12.85 0.84
C TYR A 76 3.02 12.90 2.34
N THR A 77 2.51 14.02 2.85
CA THR A 77 2.16 14.19 4.27
C THR A 77 1.16 13.15 4.77
N LYS A 78 0.30 12.61 3.89
CA LYS A 78 -0.66 11.55 4.24
C LYS A 78 -0.07 10.14 4.18
N TRP A 79 1.02 9.95 3.43
CA TRP A 79 1.72 8.68 3.31
C TRP A 79 2.63 8.42 4.50
N ARG A 80 3.27 9.47 5.02
CA ARG A 80 4.00 9.45 6.28
C ARG A 80 3.04 9.27 7.46
#